data_AF-A0AAU0NX33-F1
#
_entry.id   AF-A0AAU0NX33-F1
#
_cell.length_a   1.000
_cell.length_b   1.000
_cell.length_c   1.000
_cell.angle_alpha   90.00
_cell.angle_beta   90.00
_cell.angle_gamma   90.00
#
_symmetry.space_group_name_H-M   'P 1'
#
loop_
_entity.id
_entity.type
_entity.pdbx_description
1 polymer ?
#
loop_
_entity_poly.entity_id
_entity_poly.type
_entity_poly.pdbx_seq_one_letter_code
_entity_poly.pdbx_strand_id
1 'polypeptide(L)'
;MKKKILIVTITIVILTLIGGGIFVKKAIERGDPKNWGINPSKLPDIVTDKVLKKHHSELERIYGFQGKDVSKKDLSKVSLEVISNIGFDKSTKWPEKSKLPQGYDPDKWFDIGKDPGLNLSKIHEKGITGKGISVAVIDKPIRSTHNEFKDKMTYIKIGDQTNPHFHGLACASILAGKTCGVASGAKLYYFATPDSRDRQEYYMEAIDKIIDINKSLPKNEKIRIVSISDGVEKKDKYYSKWQETIKKANSEGLTVVYSNLLGEKKFRWGGCNASKDRNNPSNYEISNYLKQYRIDKSSIIVPGDFRTTAGNSSDNDYVYWGEGGFSWAIPYVTGLAALAWQVNPNLTFDQIIDKLIETKTTTSEGLYIINPVKFMDSIH
;
A
#
# COMPACT_ATOMS: atom_id res chain seq x y z
N MET A 1 -18.61 -44.45 -34.71
CA MET A 1 -18.59 -42.99 -34.48
C MET A 1 -18.03 -42.69 -33.09
N LYS A 2 -16.74 -42.31 -33.01
CA LYS A 2 -16.07 -41.96 -31.75
C LYS A 2 -16.31 -40.48 -31.44
N LYS A 3 -17.11 -40.15 -30.43
CA LYS A 3 -17.21 -38.77 -29.90
C LYS A 3 -15.99 -38.50 -29.03
N LYS A 4 -15.07 -37.66 -29.52
CA LYS A 4 -13.98 -37.08 -28.73
C LYS A 4 -14.59 -36.11 -27.72
N ILE A 5 -14.41 -36.39 -26.43
CA ILE A 5 -14.66 -35.45 -25.34
C ILE A 5 -13.51 -34.45 -25.37
N LEU A 6 -13.81 -33.22 -25.78
CA LEU A 6 -12.89 -32.09 -25.74
C LEU A 6 -12.80 -31.63 -24.28
N ILE A 7 -11.73 -32.03 -23.59
CA ILE A 7 -11.37 -31.45 -22.29
C ILE A 7 -10.86 -30.04 -22.58
N VAL A 8 -11.74 -29.05 -22.37
CA VAL A 8 -11.37 -27.63 -22.39
C VAL A 8 -10.69 -27.33 -21.05
N THR A 9 -9.36 -27.38 -21.05
CA THR A 9 -8.56 -26.82 -19.95
C THR A 9 -8.77 -25.31 -19.94
N ILE A 10 -9.64 -24.83 -19.07
CA ILE A 10 -9.85 -23.40 -18.83
C ILE A 10 -8.59 -22.89 -18.12
N THR A 11 -7.66 -22.35 -18.90
CA THR A 11 -6.56 -21.52 -18.40
C THR A 11 -7.20 -20.25 -17.83
N ILE A 12 -7.33 -20.20 -16.50
CA ILE A 12 -7.74 -18.98 -15.79
C ILE A 12 -6.66 -17.93 -16.01
N VAL A 13 -6.90 -17.04 -16.97
CA VAL A 13 -6.13 -15.82 -17.15
C VAL A 13 -6.45 -14.92 -15.96
N ILE A 14 -5.47 -14.74 -15.07
CA ILE A 14 -5.49 -13.75 -13.98
C ILE A 14 -5.44 -12.35 -14.63
N LEU A 15 -6.59 -11.89 -15.10
CA LEU A 15 -6.88 -10.50 -15.39
C LEU A 15 -7.37 -9.88 -14.09
N THR A 16 -6.83 -8.70 -13.74
CA THR A 16 -7.12 -7.86 -12.55
C THR A 16 -6.19 -8.01 -11.33
N LEU A 17 -4.93 -7.57 -11.49
CA LEU A 17 -4.10 -7.08 -10.37
C LEU A 17 -3.82 -5.57 -10.43
N ILE A 18 -4.24 -4.86 -11.49
CA ILE A 18 -4.00 -3.42 -11.71
C ILE A 18 -5.33 -2.64 -11.75
N GLY A 19 -6.38 -3.17 -11.12
CA GLY A 19 -7.77 -2.74 -11.33
C GLY A 19 -8.10 -1.28 -10.96
N GLY A 20 -7.29 -0.61 -10.15
CA GLY A 20 -7.55 0.79 -9.75
C GLY A 20 -6.82 1.86 -10.58
N GLY A 21 -5.81 1.50 -11.39
CA GLY A 21 -4.94 2.53 -11.98
C GLY A 21 -5.54 3.23 -13.20
N ILE A 22 -6.25 2.48 -14.05
CA ILE A 22 -6.64 2.94 -15.40
C ILE A 22 -7.97 3.70 -15.38
N PHE A 23 -8.93 3.29 -14.56
CA PHE A 23 -10.24 3.96 -14.46
C PHE A 23 -10.18 5.21 -13.58
N VAL A 24 -9.46 5.18 -12.44
CA VAL A 24 -9.15 6.38 -11.65
C VAL A 24 -8.51 7.46 -12.51
N LYS A 25 -7.53 7.10 -13.35
CA LYS A 25 -6.84 8.06 -14.22
C LYS A 25 -7.83 8.80 -15.14
N LYS A 26 -8.75 8.09 -15.79
CA LYS A 26 -9.78 8.72 -16.65
C LYS A 26 -10.78 9.59 -15.88
N ALA A 27 -11.09 9.25 -14.63
CA ALA A 27 -12.02 10.01 -13.80
C ALA A 27 -11.36 11.26 -13.18
N ILE A 28 -10.10 11.14 -12.75
CA ILE A 28 -9.25 12.23 -12.24
C ILE A 28 -8.95 13.25 -13.35
N GLU A 29 -8.60 12.80 -14.56
CA GLU A 29 -8.29 13.67 -15.71
C GLU A 29 -9.51 14.50 -16.19
N ARG A 30 -10.74 14.14 -15.79
CA ARG A 30 -11.99 14.77 -16.29
C ARG A 30 -12.78 15.54 -15.22
N GLY A 31 -12.44 15.43 -13.94
CA GLY A 31 -13.26 15.96 -12.84
C GLY A 31 -12.52 16.98 -11.97
N ASP A 32 -13.23 18.03 -11.54
CA ASP A 32 -12.77 18.92 -10.46
C ASP A 32 -12.53 18.07 -9.18
N PRO A 33 -11.33 18.09 -8.57
CA PRO A 33 -11.04 17.39 -7.33
C PRO A 33 -12.05 17.64 -6.20
N LYS A 34 -12.72 18.80 -6.19
CA LYS A 34 -13.81 19.11 -5.24
C LYS A 34 -15.01 18.17 -5.36
N ASN A 35 -15.18 17.52 -6.51
CA ASN A 35 -16.24 16.57 -6.78
C ASN A 35 -15.85 15.11 -6.56
N TRP A 36 -14.60 14.82 -6.17
CA TRP A 36 -14.19 13.46 -5.80
C TRP A 36 -14.72 13.10 -4.42
N GLY A 37 -14.87 11.80 -4.14
CA GLY A 37 -15.43 11.31 -2.88
C GLY A 37 -16.96 11.40 -2.81
N ILE A 38 -17.50 11.13 -1.63
CA ILE A 38 -18.93 11.15 -1.33
C ILE A 38 -19.36 12.59 -1.12
N ASN A 39 -20.30 13.07 -1.96
CA ASN A 39 -20.79 14.43 -1.86
C ASN A 39 -21.83 14.59 -0.73
N PRO A 40 -21.55 15.37 0.34
CA PRO A 40 -22.48 15.53 1.46
C PRO A 40 -23.83 16.15 1.08
N SER A 41 -23.93 16.94 0.00
CA SER A 41 -25.20 17.51 -0.44
C SER A 41 -26.17 16.50 -1.03
N LYS A 42 -25.65 15.33 -1.46
CA LYS A 42 -26.45 14.21 -1.97
C LYS A 42 -26.88 13.24 -0.87
N LEU A 43 -26.39 13.43 0.36
CA LEU A 43 -26.75 12.60 1.50
C LEU A 43 -28.03 13.14 2.16
N PRO A 44 -28.95 12.25 2.60
CA PRO A 44 -30.04 12.64 3.49
C PRO A 44 -29.48 13.17 4.82
N ASP A 45 -30.30 13.87 5.60
CA ASP A 45 -29.86 14.44 6.87
C ASP A 45 -29.52 13.35 7.90
N ILE A 46 -30.24 12.24 7.89
CA ILE A 46 -29.90 11.03 8.64
C ILE A 46 -29.26 10.01 7.69
N VAL A 47 -27.98 9.77 7.88
CA VAL A 47 -27.17 8.84 7.10
C VAL A 47 -27.18 7.48 7.77
N THR A 48 -27.36 6.42 6.97
CA THR A 48 -27.39 5.02 7.44
C THR A 48 -26.41 4.19 6.63
N ASP A 49 -26.12 2.97 7.09
CA ASP A 49 -25.33 1.99 6.34
C ASP A 49 -25.84 1.79 4.91
N LYS A 50 -27.17 1.71 4.74
CA LYS A 50 -27.80 1.53 3.42
C LYS A 50 -27.54 2.71 2.50
N VAL A 51 -27.41 3.92 3.04
CA VAL A 51 -27.09 5.11 2.25
C VAL A 51 -25.63 5.03 1.80
N LEU A 52 -24.68 4.86 2.72
CA LEU A 52 -23.26 4.85 2.37
C LEU A 52 -22.88 3.67 1.47
N LYS A 53 -23.47 2.49 1.64
CA LYS A 53 -23.25 1.32 0.75
C LYS A 53 -23.66 1.58 -0.70
N LYS A 54 -24.50 2.58 -0.98
CA LYS A 54 -24.83 2.98 -2.37
C LYS A 54 -23.73 3.81 -3.02
N HIS A 55 -22.85 4.43 -2.24
CA HIS A 55 -21.72 5.22 -2.72
C HIS A 55 -20.49 4.32 -2.87
N HIS A 56 -20.35 3.74 -4.06
CA HIS A 56 -19.37 2.69 -4.34
C HIS A 56 -18.63 2.91 -5.66
N SER A 57 -18.74 4.11 -6.25
CA SER A 57 -17.87 4.46 -7.38
C SER A 57 -16.41 4.46 -6.94
N GLU A 58 -15.50 4.28 -7.89
CA GLU A 58 -14.07 4.19 -7.62
C GLU A 58 -13.53 5.43 -6.88
N LEU A 59 -13.97 6.64 -7.29
CA LEU A 59 -13.61 7.88 -6.61
C LEU A 59 -14.23 8.00 -5.20
N GLU A 60 -15.45 7.50 -4.99
CA GLU A 60 -16.08 7.50 -3.65
C GLU A 60 -15.36 6.54 -2.70
N ARG A 61 -14.95 5.36 -3.17
CA ARG A 61 -14.19 4.38 -2.38
C ARG A 61 -12.81 4.90 -1.99
N ILE A 62 -12.12 5.57 -2.93
CA ILE A 62 -10.78 6.11 -2.68
C ILE A 62 -10.83 7.34 -1.76
N TYR A 63 -11.67 8.32 -2.10
CA TYR A 63 -11.64 9.62 -1.43
C TYR A 63 -12.61 9.75 -0.25
N GLY A 64 -13.68 8.95 -0.18
CA GLY A 64 -14.64 9.00 0.92
C GLY A 64 -15.09 10.43 1.27
N PHE A 65 -14.83 10.86 2.50
CA PHE A 65 -15.10 12.20 3.02
C PHE A 65 -13.89 13.13 3.08
N GLN A 66 -12.78 12.82 2.40
CA GLN A 66 -11.62 13.72 2.30
C GLN A 66 -12.05 15.14 1.84
N GLY A 67 -11.67 16.16 2.60
CA GLY A 67 -12.02 17.57 2.36
C GLY A 67 -13.51 17.90 2.44
N LYS A 68 -14.36 17.00 2.94
CA LYS A 68 -15.81 17.20 2.96
C LYS A 68 -16.31 17.78 4.28
N ASP A 69 -17.33 18.62 4.18
CA ASP A 69 -18.10 19.09 5.32
C ASP A 69 -19.35 18.23 5.52
N VAL A 70 -19.29 17.31 6.47
CA VAL A 70 -20.42 16.46 6.89
C VAL A 70 -20.99 16.90 8.24
N SER A 71 -20.62 18.08 8.73
CA SER A 71 -20.99 18.58 10.07
C SER A 71 -22.49 18.76 10.30
N LYS A 72 -23.25 18.92 9.21
CA LYS A 72 -24.71 19.07 9.22
C LYS A 72 -25.47 17.75 9.14
N LYS A 73 -24.78 16.62 9.05
CA LYS A 73 -25.39 15.28 8.91
C LYS A 73 -25.42 14.55 10.24
N ASP A 74 -26.39 13.65 10.39
CA ASP A 74 -26.47 12.68 11.48
C ASP A 74 -26.00 11.31 10.98
N LEU A 75 -24.82 10.88 11.44
CA LEU A 75 -24.22 9.59 11.15
C LEU A 75 -24.41 8.58 12.30
N SER A 76 -25.22 8.89 13.32
CA SER A 76 -25.44 8.02 14.49
C SER A 76 -26.04 6.64 14.13
N LYS A 77 -26.60 6.52 12.93
CA LYS A 77 -27.16 5.27 12.37
C LYS A 77 -26.22 4.53 11.44
N VAL A 78 -24.97 4.98 11.31
CA VAL A 78 -23.91 4.28 10.58
C VAL A 78 -23.17 3.36 11.54
N SER A 79 -22.84 2.14 11.12
CA SER A 79 -22.06 1.18 11.89
C SER A 79 -20.56 1.48 11.81
N LEU A 80 -19.81 1.00 12.81
CA LEU A 80 -18.33 1.06 12.79
C LEU A 80 -17.75 0.31 11.59
N GLU A 81 -18.39 -0.78 11.17
CA GLU A 81 -18.00 -1.54 9.98
C GLU A 81 -18.07 -0.66 8.73
N VAL A 82 -19.18 0.03 8.49
CA VAL A 82 -19.32 0.87 7.28
C VAL A 82 -18.43 2.10 7.34
N ILE A 83 -18.44 2.86 8.45
CA ILE A 83 -17.67 4.11 8.53
C ILE A 83 -16.15 3.86 8.44
N SER A 84 -15.66 2.70 8.90
CA SER A 84 -14.24 2.32 8.77
C SER A 84 -13.74 2.16 7.35
N ASN A 85 -14.64 1.90 6.39
CA ASN A 85 -14.30 1.79 4.98
C ASN A 85 -14.29 3.15 4.26
N ILE A 86 -14.68 4.23 4.94
CA ILE A 86 -14.76 5.56 4.33
C ILE A 86 -13.44 6.30 4.60
N GLY A 87 -12.71 6.63 3.53
CA GLY A 87 -11.52 7.47 3.65
C GLY A 87 -11.86 8.88 4.13
N PHE A 88 -10.96 9.51 4.89
CA PHE A 88 -11.12 10.89 5.37
C PHE A 88 -9.76 11.53 5.63
N ASP A 89 -9.73 12.85 5.71
CA ASP A 89 -8.52 13.61 6.03
C ASP A 89 -8.75 14.57 7.21
N LYS A 90 -7.72 15.30 7.63
CA LYS A 90 -7.82 16.28 8.72
C LYS A 90 -8.71 17.48 8.40
N SER A 91 -9.05 17.69 7.13
CA SER A 91 -9.94 18.77 6.69
C SER A 91 -11.41 18.33 6.62
N THR A 92 -11.70 17.04 6.78
CA THR A 92 -13.06 16.53 6.94
C THR A 92 -13.69 17.13 8.20
N LYS A 93 -14.82 17.82 8.05
CA LYS A 93 -15.58 18.38 9.18
C LYS A 93 -16.68 17.42 9.60
N TRP A 94 -16.54 16.88 10.80
CA TRP A 94 -17.46 15.91 11.39
C TRP A 94 -18.61 16.62 12.13
N PRO A 95 -19.79 15.97 12.27
CA PRO A 95 -20.83 16.47 13.15
C PRO A 95 -20.42 16.33 14.62
N GLU A 96 -21.21 16.93 15.51
CA GLU A 96 -21.06 16.75 16.95
C GLU A 96 -21.10 15.27 17.37
N LYS A 97 -20.45 14.95 18.48
CA LYS A 97 -20.25 13.56 18.93
C LYS A 97 -21.55 12.75 19.08
N SER A 98 -22.66 13.38 19.46
CA SER A 98 -23.98 12.73 19.59
C SER A 98 -24.54 12.25 18.24
N LYS A 99 -24.03 12.77 17.13
CA LYS A 99 -24.41 12.45 15.75
C LYS A 99 -23.36 11.60 15.03
N LEU A 100 -22.36 11.10 15.72
CA LEU A 100 -21.41 10.12 15.21
C LEU A 100 -21.83 8.70 15.62
N PRO A 101 -21.38 7.65 14.90
CA PRO A 101 -21.53 6.29 15.35
C PRO A 101 -20.98 6.09 16.77
N GLN A 102 -21.67 5.31 17.59
CA GLN A 102 -21.20 4.99 18.93
C GLN A 102 -19.82 4.29 18.85
N GLY A 103 -18.82 4.84 19.55
CA GLY A 103 -17.45 4.33 19.56
C GLY A 103 -16.56 4.82 18.40
N TYR A 104 -17.09 5.63 17.48
CA TYR A 104 -16.30 6.27 16.44
C TYR A 104 -15.62 7.54 16.95
N ASP A 105 -14.33 7.64 16.68
CA ASP A 105 -13.49 8.79 17.02
C ASP A 105 -12.48 8.97 15.88
N PRO A 106 -12.71 9.93 14.97
CA PRO A 106 -11.90 10.08 13.76
C PRO A 106 -10.42 10.39 14.08
N ASP A 107 -10.15 11.14 15.14
CA ASP A 107 -8.78 11.49 15.54
C ASP A 107 -8.04 10.25 16.07
N LYS A 108 -8.71 9.41 16.88
CA LYS A 108 -8.12 8.14 17.31
C LYS A 108 -7.88 7.18 16.15
N TRP A 109 -8.80 7.12 15.19
CA TRP A 109 -8.67 6.23 14.04
C TRP A 109 -7.52 6.65 13.13
N PHE A 110 -7.24 7.95 13.06
CA PHE A 110 -6.03 8.46 12.43
C PHE A 110 -4.77 7.84 13.03
N ASP A 111 -4.63 7.87 14.36
CA ASP A 111 -3.45 7.34 15.04
C ASP A 111 -3.37 5.82 14.97
N ILE A 112 -4.51 5.12 15.12
CA ILE A 112 -4.62 3.68 14.93
C ILE A 112 -4.15 3.27 13.52
N GLY A 113 -4.54 4.02 12.49
CA GLY A 113 -4.16 3.72 11.11
C GLY A 113 -2.68 3.95 10.79
N LYS A 114 -1.98 4.80 11.55
CA LYS A 114 -0.54 5.07 11.33
C LYS A 114 0.30 3.84 11.69
N ASP A 115 0.00 3.21 12.82
CA ASP A 115 0.69 1.99 13.24
C ASP A 115 0.70 0.96 12.08
N PRO A 116 1.81 0.27 11.77
CA PRO A 116 1.82 -0.81 10.78
C PRO A 116 1.02 -2.06 11.20
N GLY A 117 1.00 -2.36 12.50
CA GLY A 117 0.18 -3.41 13.10
C GLY A 117 0.92 -4.71 13.29
N LEU A 118 0.20 -5.75 13.71
CA LEU A 118 0.77 -7.08 13.94
C LEU A 118 1.99 -7.06 14.89
N ASN A 119 1.96 -6.18 15.89
CA ASN A 119 3.00 -5.93 16.88
C ASN A 119 4.34 -5.41 16.31
N LEU A 120 4.33 -4.67 15.19
CA LEU A 120 5.56 -4.05 14.68
C LEU A 120 6.19 -3.04 15.64
N SER A 121 5.39 -2.34 16.44
CA SER A 121 5.92 -1.44 17.49
C SER A 121 6.88 -2.16 18.44
N LYS A 122 6.56 -3.40 18.85
CA LYS A 122 7.42 -4.24 19.69
C LYS A 122 8.73 -4.64 19.01
N ILE A 123 8.74 -4.73 17.68
CA ILE A 123 9.96 -4.97 16.90
C ILE A 123 10.81 -3.70 16.87
N HIS A 124 10.18 -2.54 16.67
CA HIS A 124 10.86 -1.23 16.71
C HIS A 124 11.43 -0.91 18.10
N GLU A 125 10.73 -1.24 19.18
CA GLU A 125 11.20 -1.09 20.57
C GLU A 125 12.47 -1.89 20.86
N LYS A 126 12.71 -3.00 20.16
CA LYS A 126 13.98 -3.77 20.20
C LYS A 126 15.10 -3.11 19.37
N GLY A 127 14.88 -1.93 18.80
CA GLY A 127 15.82 -1.22 17.94
C GLY A 127 15.84 -1.69 16.48
N ILE A 128 15.00 -2.65 16.10
CA ILE A 128 14.90 -3.16 14.73
C ILE A 128 13.92 -2.28 13.96
N THR A 129 14.44 -1.32 13.19
CA THR A 129 13.65 -0.27 12.51
C THR A 129 14.01 -0.14 11.02
N GLY A 130 14.88 -1.00 10.51
CA GLY A 130 15.51 -0.87 9.19
C GLY A 130 16.69 0.08 9.19
N LYS A 131 17.19 0.47 10.37
CA LYS A 131 18.33 1.38 10.52
C LYS A 131 19.57 0.81 9.82
N GLY A 132 20.23 1.65 9.05
CA GLY A 132 21.41 1.27 8.26
C GLY A 132 21.07 0.58 6.93
N ILE A 133 19.79 0.44 6.58
CA ILE A 133 19.36 -0.08 5.28
C ILE A 133 18.84 1.08 4.42
N SER A 134 19.33 1.17 3.19
CA SER A 134 18.80 2.06 2.16
C SER A 134 17.76 1.33 1.32
N VAL A 135 16.57 1.91 1.20
CA VAL A 135 15.44 1.41 0.41
C VAL A 135 15.03 2.45 -0.63
N ALA A 136 14.42 2.02 -1.72
CA ALA A 136 13.91 2.92 -2.75
C ALA A 136 12.42 2.72 -3.03
N VAL A 137 11.75 3.80 -3.42
CA VAL A 137 10.42 3.79 -4.04
C VAL A 137 10.55 4.41 -5.43
N ILE A 138 9.99 3.76 -6.45
CA ILE A 138 9.78 4.37 -7.77
C ILE A 138 8.27 4.53 -7.93
N ASP A 139 7.81 5.77 -8.03
CA ASP A 139 6.40 6.09 -8.22
C ASP A 139 6.26 7.53 -8.74
N LYS A 140 5.02 8.03 -8.85
CA LYS A 140 4.69 9.38 -9.30
C LYS A 140 5.30 10.46 -8.40
N PRO A 141 5.42 11.73 -8.83
CA PRO A 141 5.91 12.79 -7.96
C PRO A 141 5.07 12.93 -6.69
N ILE A 142 5.68 13.36 -5.59
CA ILE A 142 5.02 13.52 -4.29
C ILE A 142 5.44 14.82 -3.60
N ARG A 143 4.73 15.20 -2.54
CA ARG A 143 5.23 16.19 -1.57
C ARG A 143 6.39 15.58 -0.77
N SER A 144 7.61 15.74 -1.27
CA SER A 144 8.82 15.22 -0.62
C SER A 144 9.19 15.93 0.70
N THR A 145 8.63 17.12 0.94
CA THR A 145 8.82 17.91 2.17
C THR A 145 8.00 17.42 3.37
N HIS A 146 7.17 16.38 3.18
CA HIS A 146 6.32 15.87 4.26
C HIS A 146 7.13 15.39 5.47
N ASN A 147 6.64 15.68 6.68
CA ASN A 147 7.36 15.40 7.93
C ASN A 147 7.57 13.89 8.22
N GLU A 148 6.85 13.01 7.53
CA GLU A 148 7.11 11.56 7.54
C GLU A 148 8.52 11.21 7.04
N PHE A 149 9.13 12.07 6.20
CA PHE A 149 10.39 11.78 5.50
C PHE A 149 11.53 12.73 5.84
N LYS A 150 11.28 13.66 6.76
CA LYS A 150 12.26 14.66 7.17
C LYS A 150 13.58 13.97 7.56
N ASP A 151 14.68 14.53 7.06
CA ASP A 151 16.06 14.11 7.31
C ASP A 151 16.46 12.70 6.82
N LYS A 152 15.57 11.97 6.12
CA LYS A 152 15.85 10.60 5.64
C LYS A 152 15.56 10.33 4.17
N MET A 153 14.89 11.24 3.46
CA MET A 153 14.59 11.07 2.04
C MET A 153 15.60 11.79 1.13
N THR A 154 16.14 11.05 0.17
CA THR A 154 16.76 11.59 -1.04
C THR A 154 15.74 11.53 -2.17
N TYR A 155 15.32 12.69 -2.68
CA TYR A 155 14.32 12.78 -3.77
C TYR A 155 15.01 13.01 -5.11
N ILE A 156 14.77 12.13 -6.08
CA ILE A 156 15.39 12.11 -7.40
C ILE A 156 14.29 12.14 -8.46
N LYS A 157 14.42 13.03 -9.43
CA LYS A 157 13.49 13.17 -10.55
C LYS A 157 13.97 12.32 -11.72
N ILE A 158 13.05 11.60 -12.34
CA ILE A 158 13.28 10.79 -13.53
C ILE A 158 12.29 11.29 -14.59
N GLY A 159 12.82 11.78 -15.71
CA GLY A 159 12.03 12.46 -16.73
C GLY A 159 11.29 13.72 -16.23
N ASP A 160 10.37 14.19 -17.08
CA ASP A 160 9.54 15.37 -16.80
C ASP A 160 8.62 15.12 -15.60
N GLN A 161 8.45 16.14 -14.76
CA GLN A 161 7.68 15.99 -13.54
C GLN A 161 6.21 16.35 -13.76
N THR A 162 5.31 15.46 -13.37
CA THR A 162 3.87 15.69 -13.26
C THR A 162 3.49 16.23 -11.87
N ASN A 163 2.21 16.56 -11.69
CA ASN A 163 1.70 17.00 -10.38
C ASN A 163 1.91 15.92 -9.29
N PRO A 164 2.13 16.33 -8.03
CA PRO A 164 2.17 15.41 -6.90
C PRO A 164 0.93 14.54 -6.80
N HIS A 165 1.12 13.24 -6.56
CA HIS A 165 0.07 12.23 -6.50
C HIS A 165 0.10 11.53 -5.13
N PHE A 166 -1.06 11.10 -4.61
CA PHE A 166 -1.14 10.50 -3.27
C PHE A 166 -0.53 9.09 -3.21
N HIS A 167 -0.57 8.37 -4.33
CA HIS A 167 -0.16 6.96 -4.42
C HIS A 167 1.28 6.70 -3.94
N GLY A 168 2.27 7.33 -4.57
CA GLY A 168 3.65 7.19 -4.14
C GLY A 168 3.92 7.74 -2.74
N LEU A 169 3.16 8.74 -2.31
CA LEU A 169 3.25 9.32 -0.97
C LEU A 169 2.82 8.28 0.08
N ALA A 170 1.70 7.60 -0.16
CA ALA A 170 1.23 6.49 0.66
C ALA A 170 2.25 5.35 0.69
N CYS A 171 2.81 4.97 -0.46
CA CYS A 171 3.80 3.90 -0.55
C CYS A 171 5.08 4.21 0.23
N ALA A 172 5.63 5.43 0.08
CA ALA A 172 6.77 5.90 0.85
C ALA A 172 6.47 5.96 2.36
N SER A 173 5.28 6.42 2.73
CA SER A 173 4.80 6.51 4.12
C SER A 173 4.73 5.12 4.77
N ILE A 174 4.20 4.12 4.07
CA ILE A 174 4.09 2.74 4.57
C ILE A 174 5.46 2.06 4.65
N LEU A 175 6.34 2.28 3.68
CA LEU A 175 7.67 1.66 3.67
C LEU A 175 8.54 2.23 4.80
N ALA A 176 8.74 3.55 4.79
CA ALA A 176 9.77 4.20 5.60
C ALA A 176 9.29 5.53 6.21
N GLY A 177 7.99 5.76 6.37
CA GLY A 177 7.48 6.90 7.12
C GLY A 177 7.96 6.88 8.58
N LYS A 178 8.16 8.05 9.18
CA LYS A 178 8.57 8.19 10.60
C LYS A 178 7.54 7.58 11.54
N THR A 179 6.25 7.79 11.30
CA THR A 179 5.17 7.28 12.17
C THR A 179 4.39 6.17 11.50
N CYS A 180 4.33 6.15 10.17
CA CYS A 180 3.57 5.17 9.41
C CYS A 180 4.38 3.93 8.95
N GLY A 181 5.70 4.01 9.03
CA GLY A 181 6.60 3.12 8.31
C GLY A 181 6.80 1.76 8.98
N VAL A 182 6.84 0.72 8.16
CA VAL A 182 7.30 -0.62 8.56
C VAL A 182 8.79 -0.59 8.91
N ALA A 183 9.60 0.09 8.09
CA ALA A 183 11.03 0.31 8.30
C ALA A 183 11.30 1.80 8.57
N SER A 184 10.77 2.31 9.69
CA SER A 184 10.78 3.72 10.06
C SER A 184 12.18 4.37 10.18
N GLY A 185 13.21 3.55 10.40
CA GLY A 185 14.62 3.94 10.50
C GLY A 185 15.44 3.76 9.22
N ALA A 186 14.85 3.26 8.12
CA ALA A 186 15.54 3.11 6.85
C ALA A 186 15.80 4.47 6.16
N LYS A 187 16.91 4.55 5.40
CA LYS A 187 17.17 5.68 4.51
C LYS A 187 16.35 5.49 3.24
N LEU A 188 15.58 6.49 2.86
CA LEU A 188 14.64 6.41 1.74
C LEU A 188 15.19 7.14 0.52
N TYR A 189 15.28 6.45 -0.61
CA TYR A 189 15.45 7.08 -1.91
C TYR A 189 14.11 7.07 -2.64
N TYR A 190 13.69 8.22 -3.14
CA TYR A 190 12.45 8.34 -3.88
C TYR A 190 12.76 8.76 -5.32
N PHE A 191 12.37 7.93 -6.28
CA PHE A 191 12.56 8.17 -7.71
C PHE A 191 11.21 8.54 -8.32
N ALA A 192 11.03 9.82 -8.56
CA ALA A 192 9.79 10.40 -9.06
C ALA A 192 9.73 10.33 -10.59
N THR A 193 8.87 9.46 -11.09
CA THR A 193 8.62 9.25 -12.54
C THR A 193 7.31 9.92 -12.95
N PRO A 194 7.18 10.49 -14.17
CA PRO A 194 5.93 11.08 -14.63
C PRO A 194 4.75 10.10 -14.59
N ASP A 195 3.54 10.62 -14.41
CA ASP A 195 2.30 9.88 -14.65
C ASP A 195 2.06 9.65 -16.17
N SER A 196 2.83 8.73 -16.74
CA SER A 196 2.83 8.41 -18.16
C SER A 196 2.07 7.12 -18.49
N ARG A 197 1.58 7.00 -19.73
CA ARG A 197 1.12 5.71 -20.28
C ARG A 197 2.29 4.74 -20.44
N ASP A 198 3.47 5.28 -20.73
CA ASP A 198 4.73 4.56 -20.92
C ASP A 198 5.59 4.55 -19.64
N ARG A 199 4.94 4.56 -18.47
CA ARG A 199 5.59 4.60 -17.14
C ARG A 199 6.67 3.53 -16.94
N GLN A 200 6.52 2.36 -17.55
CA GLN A 200 7.52 1.28 -17.46
C GLN A 200 8.89 1.70 -18.01
N GLU A 201 8.94 2.59 -18.99
CA GLU A 201 10.20 3.16 -19.50
C GLU A 201 10.94 3.93 -18.40
N TYR A 202 10.22 4.80 -17.71
CA TYR A 202 10.75 5.57 -16.58
C TYR A 202 11.09 4.69 -15.37
N TYR A 203 10.37 3.58 -15.15
CA TYR A 203 10.75 2.61 -14.13
C TYR A 203 12.12 1.97 -14.46
N MET A 204 12.35 1.59 -15.72
CA MET A 204 13.64 1.05 -16.14
C MET A 204 14.76 2.08 -16.03
N GLU A 205 14.50 3.33 -16.44
CA GLU A 205 15.46 4.45 -16.29
C GLU A 205 15.80 4.69 -14.81
N ALA A 206 14.81 4.67 -13.92
CA ALA A 206 15.02 4.81 -12.49
C ALA A 206 15.86 3.65 -11.91
N ILE A 207 15.60 2.41 -12.34
CA ILE A 207 16.40 1.24 -11.92
C ILE A 207 17.85 1.39 -12.38
N ASP A 208 18.08 1.79 -13.63
CA ASP A 208 19.44 2.05 -14.15
C ASP A 208 20.14 3.15 -13.33
N LYS A 209 19.40 4.22 -12.98
CA LYS A 209 19.92 5.29 -12.13
C LYS A 209 20.29 4.82 -10.72
N ILE A 210 19.49 3.91 -10.13
CA ILE A 210 19.79 3.29 -8.83
C ILE A 210 21.08 2.48 -8.89
N ILE A 211 21.25 1.68 -9.95
CA ILE A 211 22.47 0.89 -10.17
C ILE A 211 23.68 1.81 -10.24
N ASP A 212 23.60 2.92 -10.98
CA ASP A 212 24.69 3.88 -11.07
C ASP A 212 25.00 4.58 -9.75
N ILE A 213 23.98 4.99 -8.98
CA ILE A 213 24.16 5.54 -7.63
C ILE A 213 24.85 4.53 -6.72
N ASN A 214 24.45 3.25 -6.77
CA ASN A 214 25.03 2.18 -5.97
C ASN A 214 26.51 1.91 -6.26
N LYS A 215 27.05 2.31 -7.41
CA LYS A 215 28.50 2.23 -7.71
C LYS A 215 29.31 3.22 -6.86
N SER A 216 28.72 4.36 -6.51
CA SER A 216 29.37 5.42 -5.74
C SER A 216 29.11 5.31 -4.23
N LEU A 217 28.09 4.56 -3.80
CA LEU A 217 27.76 4.40 -2.39
C LEU A 217 28.68 3.39 -1.67
N PRO A 218 29.07 3.65 -0.41
CA PRO A 218 29.68 2.65 0.45
C PRO A 218 28.86 1.36 0.51
N LYS A 219 29.53 0.20 0.68
CA LYS A 219 28.88 -1.12 0.65
C LYS A 219 27.67 -1.23 1.58
N ASN A 220 27.74 -0.63 2.76
CA ASN A 220 26.69 -0.60 3.79
C ASN A 220 25.62 0.48 3.57
N GLU A 221 25.79 1.37 2.60
CA GLU A 221 24.81 2.42 2.27
C GLU A 221 24.07 2.18 0.96
N LYS A 222 24.48 1.16 0.19
CA LYS A 222 23.84 0.79 -1.08
C LYS A 222 22.35 0.56 -0.91
N ILE A 223 21.58 1.03 -1.88
CA ILE A 223 20.15 0.76 -2.00
C ILE A 223 20.00 -0.73 -2.28
N ARG A 224 19.37 -1.48 -1.36
CA ARG A 224 19.25 -2.94 -1.47
C ARG A 224 17.96 -3.39 -2.15
N ILE A 225 16.89 -2.62 -1.98
CA ILE A 225 15.55 -2.99 -2.42
C ILE A 225 14.79 -1.79 -2.97
N VAL A 226 14.04 -2.03 -4.04
CA VAL A 226 13.18 -1.06 -4.70
C VAL A 226 11.74 -1.54 -4.62
N SER A 227 10.86 -0.72 -4.07
CA SER A 227 9.41 -0.92 -4.07
C SER A 227 8.80 -0.19 -5.26
N ILE A 228 8.14 -0.95 -6.15
CA ILE A 228 7.39 -0.41 -7.28
C ILE A 228 5.96 -0.91 -7.16
N SER A 229 5.05 -0.01 -6.81
CA SER A 229 3.66 -0.35 -6.51
C SER A 229 2.79 -0.43 -7.77
N ASP A 230 3.26 -1.20 -8.75
CA ASP A 230 2.67 -1.38 -10.08
C ASP A 230 3.07 -2.75 -10.66
N GLY A 231 2.62 -3.07 -11.88
CA GLY A 231 2.94 -4.31 -12.58
C GLY A 231 3.40 -4.10 -14.02
N VAL A 232 4.07 -5.12 -14.56
CA VAL A 232 4.41 -5.20 -15.99
C VAL A 232 3.86 -6.52 -16.51
N GLU A 233 2.88 -6.44 -17.40
CA GLU A 233 2.19 -7.59 -17.95
C GLU A 233 2.94 -8.16 -19.16
N LYS A 234 2.79 -9.46 -19.43
CA LYS A 234 3.41 -10.13 -20.60
C LYS A 234 3.05 -9.49 -21.95
N LYS A 235 1.90 -8.80 -22.01
CA LYS A 235 1.40 -8.11 -23.21
C LYS A 235 1.92 -6.68 -23.35
N ASP A 236 2.58 -6.13 -22.32
CA ASP A 236 3.12 -4.77 -22.39
C ASP A 236 4.28 -4.72 -23.39
N LYS A 237 4.34 -3.67 -24.21
CA LYS A 237 5.40 -3.48 -25.22
C LYS A 237 6.82 -3.46 -24.62
N TYR A 238 6.95 -3.13 -23.34
CA TYR A 238 8.22 -3.09 -22.61
C TYR A 238 8.57 -4.39 -21.89
N TYR A 239 7.75 -5.45 -21.95
CA TYR A 239 7.92 -6.64 -21.11
C TYR A 239 9.30 -7.30 -21.26
N SER A 240 9.80 -7.51 -22.49
CA SER A 240 11.12 -8.11 -22.71
C SER A 240 12.25 -7.27 -22.10
N LYS A 241 12.25 -5.96 -22.36
CA LYS A 241 13.23 -5.02 -21.80
C LYS A 241 13.14 -4.92 -20.28
N TRP A 242 11.93 -5.04 -19.73
CA TRP A 242 11.70 -5.12 -18.29
C TRP A 242 12.38 -6.34 -17.68
N GLN A 243 12.23 -7.53 -18.28
CA GLN A 243 12.91 -8.75 -17.80
C GLN A 243 14.44 -8.61 -17.83
N GLU A 244 14.99 -8.01 -18.88
CA GLU A 244 16.43 -7.70 -18.97
C GLU A 244 16.88 -6.75 -17.87
N THR A 245 16.09 -5.70 -17.61
CA THR A 245 16.35 -4.72 -16.55
C THR A 245 16.33 -5.36 -15.16
N ILE A 246 15.36 -6.24 -14.88
CA ILE A 246 15.28 -6.99 -13.62
C ILE A 246 16.49 -7.93 -13.46
N LYS A 247 16.89 -8.63 -14.54
CA LYS A 247 18.08 -9.48 -14.51
C LYS A 247 19.35 -8.67 -14.20
N LYS A 248 19.51 -7.51 -14.83
CA LYS A 248 20.62 -6.58 -14.58
C LYS A 248 20.62 -6.08 -13.13
N ALA A 249 19.48 -5.64 -12.62
CA ALA A 249 19.35 -5.19 -11.22
C ALA A 249 19.77 -6.30 -10.24
N ASN A 250 19.29 -7.53 -10.45
CA ASN A 250 19.64 -8.67 -9.61
C ASN A 250 21.14 -8.99 -9.64
N SER A 251 21.79 -8.93 -10.81
CA SER A 251 23.25 -9.15 -10.91
C SER A 251 24.07 -8.09 -10.17
N GLU A 252 23.51 -6.90 -9.97
CA GLU A 252 24.13 -5.79 -9.23
C GLU A 252 23.75 -5.80 -7.72
N GLY A 253 23.05 -6.85 -7.26
CA GLY A 253 22.61 -6.99 -5.88
C GLY A 253 21.45 -6.07 -5.49
N LEU A 254 20.70 -5.55 -6.47
CA LEU A 254 19.51 -4.72 -6.28
C LEU A 254 18.24 -5.55 -6.49
N THR A 255 17.45 -5.75 -5.45
CA THR A 255 16.14 -6.42 -5.56
C THR A 255 15.06 -5.43 -5.97
N VAL A 256 14.32 -5.71 -7.04
CA VAL A 256 13.16 -4.92 -7.46
C VAL A 256 11.87 -5.70 -7.15
N VAL A 257 11.05 -5.16 -6.26
CA VAL A 257 9.77 -5.77 -5.84
C VAL A 257 8.60 -5.02 -6.46
N TYR A 258 7.76 -5.74 -7.18
CA TYR A 258 6.61 -5.24 -7.90
C TYR A 258 5.46 -6.24 -7.84
N SER A 259 4.26 -5.83 -8.28
CA SER A 259 3.03 -6.59 -8.04
C SER A 259 3.06 -8.03 -8.57
N ASN A 260 3.60 -8.27 -9.76
CA ASN A 260 3.68 -9.63 -10.31
C ASN A 260 4.48 -10.58 -9.39
N LEU A 261 5.63 -10.11 -8.86
CA LEU A 261 6.52 -10.91 -8.01
C LEU A 261 5.82 -11.39 -6.73
N LEU A 262 5.16 -10.49 -6.01
CA LEU A 262 4.44 -10.86 -4.79
C LEU A 262 3.13 -11.60 -5.09
N GLY A 263 2.48 -11.28 -6.21
CA GLY A 263 1.24 -11.91 -6.65
C GLY A 263 1.42 -13.41 -6.95
N GLU A 264 2.54 -13.79 -7.55
CA GLU A 264 2.94 -15.19 -7.81
C GLU A 264 3.16 -15.98 -6.53
N LYS A 265 3.64 -15.34 -5.46
CA LYS A 265 3.80 -15.92 -4.12
C LYS A 265 2.50 -15.93 -3.30
N LYS A 266 1.36 -15.63 -3.94
CA LYS A 266 0.02 -15.57 -3.34
C LYS A 266 -0.16 -14.52 -2.24
N PHE A 267 0.72 -13.52 -2.17
CA PHE A 267 0.45 -12.35 -1.33
C PHE A 267 -0.73 -11.58 -1.91
N ARG A 268 -1.61 -11.14 -1.02
CA ARG A 268 -2.78 -10.29 -1.30
C ARG A 268 -2.83 -9.21 -0.22
N TRP A 269 -3.71 -8.23 -0.38
CA TRP A 269 -3.90 -7.20 0.62
C TRP A 269 -5.23 -7.35 1.35
N GLY A 270 -5.27 -6.78 2.54
CA GLY A 270 -6.44 -6.68 3.40
C GLY A 270 -6.09 -5.80 4.58
N GLY A 271 -6.85 -5.87 5.66
CA GLY A 271 -6.57 -5.02 6.80
C GLY A 271 -7.38 -5.38 8.03
N CYS A 272 -7.04 -4.69 9.12
CA CYS A 272 -7.78 -4.77 10.37
C CYS A 272 -8.58 -3.50 10.52
N ASN A 273 -9.90 -3.65 10.65
CA ASN A 273 -10.81 -2.54 10.90
C ASN A 273 -10.31 -1.71 12.10
N ALA A 274 -10.33 -0.38 12.01
CA ALA A 274 -9.83 0.52 13.06
C ALA A 274 -10.55 0.38 14.42
N SER A 275 -11.73 -0.25 14.47
CA SER A 275 -12.42 -0.59 15.72
C SER A 275 -11.93 -1.87 16.41
N LYS A 276 -11.08 -2.66 15.75
CA LYS A 276 -10.53 -3.93 16.26
C LYS A 276 -9.05 -3.77 16.66
N ASP A 277 -8.55 -4.71 17.45
CA ASP A 277 -7.12 -4.75 17.80
C ASP A 277 -6.29 -5.21 16.59
N ARG A 278 -5.54 -4.28 16.01
CA ARG A 278 -4.63 -4.49 14.88
C ARG A 278 -3.35 -5.25 15.22
N ASN A 279 -3.07 -5.47 16.49
CA ASN A 279 -1.98 -6.34 16.91
C ASN A 279 -2.40 -7.81 17.01
N ASN A 280 -3.68 -8.11 16.85
CA ASN A 280 -4.21 -9.46 16.78
C ASN A 280 -4.42 -9.89 15.30
N PRO A 281 -3.62 -10.83 14.78
CA PRO A 281 -3.74 -11.31 13.40
C PRO A 281 -5.12 -11.90 13.06
N SER A 282 -5.86 -12.41 14.06
CA SER A 282 -7.21 -12.95 13.84
C SER A 282 -8.21 -11.89 13.38
N ASN A 283 -7.96 -10.60 13.65
CA ASN A 283 -8.86 -9.50 13.29
C ASN A 283 -8.68 -8.97 11.86
N TYR A 284 -7.74 -9.52 11.10
CA TYR A 284 -7.52 -9.11 9.72
C TYR A 284 -8.44 -9.86 8.76
N GLU A 285 -8.93 -9.14 7.77
CA GLU A 285 -9.82 -9.66 6.74
C GLU A 285 -9.22 -9.35 5.36
N ILE A 286 -9.58 -10.16 4.37
CA ILE A 286 -9.24 -9.86 2.98
C ILE A 286 -9.96 -8.59 2.53
N SER A 287 -9.35 -7.82 1.63
CA SER A 287 -9.94 -6.58 1.14
C SER A 287 -11.35 -6.77 0.57
N ASN A 288 -12.25 -5.81 0.81
CA ASN A 288 -13.59 -5.80 0.21
C ASN A 288 -13.54 -5.82 -1.32
N TYR A 289 -12.52 -5.19 -1.93
CA TYR A 289 -12.28 -5.29 -3.37
C TYR A 289 -12.04 -6.74 -3.82
N LEU A 290 -11.40 -7.55 -3.00
CA LEU A 290 -11.06 -8.93 -3.32
C LEU A 290 -12.21 -9.89 -3.01
N LYS A 291 -13.08 -9.60 -2.03
CA LYS A 291 -14.24 -10.43 -1.65
C LYS A 291 -15.20 -10.73 -2.81
N GLN A 292 -15.21 -9.90 -3.87
CA GLN A 292 -16.02 -10.14 -5.07
C GLN A 292 -15.44 -11.20 -6.03
N TYR A 293 -14.21 -11.68 -5.80
CA TYR A 293 -13.54 -12.69 -6.61
C TYR A 293 -13.36 -14.00 -5.84
N ARG A 294 -13.09 -15.08 -6.56
CA ARG A 294 -12.71 -16.36 -5.93
C ARG A 294 -11.32 -16.22 -5.30
N ILE A 295 -11.28 -16.24 -3.97
CA ILE A 295 -10.03 -16.20 -3.22
C ILE A 295 -9.44 -17.60 -3.09
N ASP A 296 -8.15 -17.74 -3.42
CA ASP A 296 -7.37 -18.92 -3.09
C ASP A 296 -7.18 -18.95 -1.57
N LYS A 297 -7.62 -20.02 -0.89
CA LYS A 297 -7.50 -20.17 0.57
C LYS A 297 -6.05 -20.14 1.06
N SER A 298 -5.08 -20.38 0.18
CA SER A 298 -3.65 -20.26 0.48
C SER A 298 -3.09 -18.84 0.29
N SER A 299 -3.95 -17.86 -0.02
CA SER A 299 -3.55 -16.45 -0.08
C SER A 299 -3.07 -15.95 1.27
N ILE A 300 -2.03 -15.12 1.25
CA ILE A 300 -1.42 -14.53 2.44
C ILE A 300 -1.71 -13.04 2.44
N ILE A 301 -2.51 -12.60 3.42
CA ILE A 301 -2.84 -11.20 3.62
C ILE A 301 -1.59 -10.45 4.09
N VAL A 302 -1.40 -9.28 3.50
CA VAL A 302 -0.47 -8.23 3.93
C VAL A 302 -1.28 -6.97 4.21
N PRO A 303 -1.00 -6.22 5.29
CA PRO A 303 -1.74 -5.00 5.60
C PRO A 303 -1.64 -3.97 4.46
N GLY A 304 -2.81 -3.57 3.95
CA GLY A 304 -2.98 -2.56 2.91
C GLY A 304 -4.27 -1.75 3.08
N ASP A 305 -5.28 -2.25 3.79
CA ASP A 305 -6.52 -1.53 4.12
C ASP A 305 -6.47 -0.94 5.55
N PHE A 306 -7.36 0.01 5.83
CA PHE A 306 -7.49 0.68 7.14
C PHE A 306 -6.18 1.32 7.63
N ARG A 307 -5.46 1.99 6.71
CA ARG A 307 -4.16 2.63 6.98
C ARG A 307 -4.30 4.14 6.96
N THR A 308 -3.49 4.80 7.78
CA THR A 308 -3.22 6.23 7.68
C THR A 308 -1.87 6.44 7.04
N THR A 309 -1.80 7.32 6.05
CA THR A 309 -0.53 7.72 5.42
C THR A 309 -0.40 9.24 5.37
N ALA A 310 0.81 9.72 5.05
CA ALA A 310 1.02 11.12 4.67
C ALA A 310 0.03 11.58 3.60
N GLY A 311 -0.44 12.81 3.74
CA GLY A 311 -1.35 13.50 2.82
C GLY A 311 -0.64 14.58 1.99
N ASN A 312 -1.22 14.97 0.86
CA ASN A 312 -0.60 15.90 -0.07
C ASN A 312 -0.89 17.38 0.24
N SER A 313 -1.79 17.69 1.17
CA SER A 313 -2.29 19.07 1.35
C SER A 313 -1.31 19.95 2.10
N SER A 314 -0.45 19.39 2.95
CA SER A 314 0.60 20.11 3.70
C SER A 314 1.70 19.15 4.16
N ASP A 315 2.76 19.67 4.79
CA ASP A 315 3.85 18.84 5.33
C ASP A 315 3.46 18.06 6.61
N ASN A 316 2.25 18.29 7.14
CA ASN A 316 1.69 17.65 8.35
C ASN A 316 0.33 16.95 8.08
N ASP A 317 -0.03 16.83 6.82
CA ASP A 317 -1.32 16.30 6.41
C ASP A 317 -1.33 14.77 6.46
N TYR A 318 -2.48 14.19 6.76
CA TYR A 318 -2.63 12.74 6.78
C TYR A 318 -3.98 12.38 6.21
N VAL A 319 -4.03 11.21 5.58
CA VAL A 319 -5.27 10.62 5.08
C VAL A 319 -5.44 9.25 5.71
N TYR A 320 -6.60 9.02 6.30
CA TYR A 320 -7.06 7.69 6.66
C TYR A 320 -7.76 7.08 5.46
N TRP A 321 -7.41 5.84 5.16
CA TRP A 321 -7.92 5.09 4.02
C TRP A 321 -8.59 3.82 4.51
N GLY A 322 -9.91 3.76 4.36
CA GLY A 322 -10.67 2.56 4.69
C GLY A 322 -10.36 1.41 3.73
N GLU A 323 -10.25 1.70 2.44
CA GLU A 323 -9.83 0.76 1.40
C GLU A 323 -8.52 1.23 0.77
N GLY A 324 -7.50 0.39 0.80
CA GLY A 324 -6.23 0.59 0.10
C GLY A 324 -6.13 -0.31 -1.13
N GLY A 325 -4.93 -0.84 -1.37
CA GLY A 325 -4.68 -1.67 -2.54
C GLY A 325 -3.45 -2.57 -2.40
N PHE A 326 -3.26 -3.45 -3.38
CA PHE A 326 -2.05 -4.29 -3.41
C PHE A 326 -0.76 -3.46 -3.48
N SER A 327 -0.85 -2.28 -4.09
CA SER A 327 0.17 -1.24 -4.09
C SER A 327 0.69 -0.88 -2.69
N TRP A 328 -0.06 -1.14 -1.62
CA TRP A 328 0.32 -0.79 -0.25
C TRP A 328 0.86 -1.99 0.52
N ALA A 329 0.52 -3.20 0.08
CA ALA A 329 1.16 -4.43 0.56
C ALA A 329 2.61 -4.54 0.10
N ILE A 330 2.95 -4.07 -1.11
CA ILE A 330 4.32 -4.08 -1.65
C ILE A 330 5.31 -3.30 -0.76
N PRO A 331 5.08 -2.02 -0.41
CA PRO A 331 5.94 -1.28 0.51
C PRO A 331 5.95 -1.87 1.91
N TYR A 332 4.89 -2.57 2.33
CA TYR A 332 4.89 -3.30 3.60
C TYR A 332 5.89 -4.45 3.59
N VAL A 333 5.85 -5.31 2.57
CA VAL A 333 6.77 -6.47 2.43
C VAL A 333 8.21 -6.01 2.26
N THR A 334 8.45 -4.98 1.46
CA THR A 334 9.81 -4.42 1.30
C THR A 334 10.34 -3.80 2.59
N GLY A 335 9.46 -3.21 3.42
CA GLY A 335 9.80 -2.77 4.77
C GLY A 335 10.22 -3.92 5.68
N LEU A 336 9.51 -5.05 5.67
CA LEU A 336 9.89 -6.23 6.44
C LEU A 336 11.24 -6.81 5.99
N ALA A 337 11.52 -6.78 4.69
CA ALA A 337 12.83 -7.17 4.17
C ALA A 337 13.95 -6.25 4.71
N ALA A 338 13.70 -4.93 4.80
CA ALA A 338 14.65 -4.01 5.42
C ALA A 338 14.86 -4.28 6.91
N LEU A 339 13.82 -4.64 7.67
CA LEU A 339 13.96 -5.07 9.06
C LEU A 339 14.83 -6.34 9.17
N ALA A 340 14.58 -7.33 8.31
CA ALA A 340 15.34 -8.59 8.30
C ALA A 340 16.82 -8.35 7.97
N TRP A 341 17.13 -7.49 7.00
CA TRP A 341 18.51 -7.17 6.65
C TRP A 341 19.26 -6.36 7.70
N GLN A 342 18.56 -5.62 8.57
CA GLN A 342 19.20 -5.03 9.74
C GLN A 342 19.72 -6.11 10.70
N VAL A 343 18.99 -7.23 10.84
CA VAL A 343 19.35 -8.34 11.74
C VAL A 343 20.36 -9.27 11.09
N ASN A 344 20.08 -9.76 9.88
CA ASN A 344 21.00 -10.58 9.09
C ASN A 344 21.19 -9.98 7.69
N PRO A 345 22.32 -9.30 7.41
CA PRO A 345 22.56 -8.67 6.13
C PRO A 345 22.85 -9.67 4.99
N ASN A 346 23.12 -10.94 5.29
CA ASN A 346 23.53 -11.95 4.30
C ASN A 346 22.36 -12.69 3.66
N LEU A 347 21.13 -12.53 4.16
CA LEU A 347 19.96 -13.16 3.57
C LEU A 347 19.69 -12.65 2.15
N THR A 348 19.35 -13.55 1.24
CA THR A 348 18.76 -13.18 -0.05
C THR A 348 17.31 -12.77 0.14
N PHE A 349 16.75 -12.04 -0.83
CA PHE A 349 15.34 -11.69 -0.79
C PHE A 349 14.42 -12.92 -0.85
N ASP A 350 14.80 -13.95 -1.61
CA ASP A 350 14.02 -15.20 -1.67
C ASP A 350 13.99 -15.90 -0.30
N GLN A 351 15.11 -15.97 0.42
CA GLN A 351 15.15 -16.50 1.78
C GLN A 351 14.28 -15.70 2.75
N ILE A 352 14.20 -14.37 2.58
CA ILE A 352 13.31 -13.51 3.35
C ILE A 352 11.84 -13.83 3.05
N ILE A 353 11.47 -13.97 1.77
CA ILE A 353 10.12 -14.32 1.36
C ILE A 353 9.72 -15.70 1.86
N ASP A 354 10.60 -16.69 1.77
CA ASP A 354 10.35 -18.04 2.25
C ASP A 354 10.08 -18.02 3.76
N LYS A 355 10.89 -17.30 4.55
CA LYS A 355 10.65 -17.11 5.99
C LYS A 355 9.34 -16.39 6.29
N LEU A 356 8.94 -15.38 5.51
CA LEU A 356 7.63 -14.73 5.65
C LEU A 356 6.47 -15.71 5.40
N ILE A 357 6.63 -16.59 4.40
CA ILE A 357 5.62 -17.60 4.07
C ILE A 357 5.59 -18.70 5.15
N GLU A 358 6.73 -19.16 5.65
CA GLU A 358 6.84 -20.19 6.68
C GLU A 358 6.22 -19.74 8.01
N THR A 359 6.41 -18.46 8.36
CA THR A 359 5.99 -17.90 9.65
C THR A 359 4.58 -17.33 9.66
N LYS A 360 3.87 -17.33 8.52
CA LYS A 360 2.48 -16.88 8.41
C LYS A 360 1.57 -17.54 9.46
N THR A 361 0.51 -16.83 9.84
CA THR A 361 -0.52 -17.32 10.76
C THR A 361 -1.91 -17.18 10.15
N THR A 362 -2.96 -17.49 10.90
CA THR A 362 -4.34 -17.56 10.41
C THR A 362 -5.20 -16.45 10.97
N THR A 363 -6.03 -15.90 10.10
CA THR A 363 -7.13 -14.98 10.45
C THR A 363 -8.34 -15.76 11.00
N SER A 364 -9.33 -15.07 11.60
CA SER A 364 -10.60 -15.72 11.98
C SER A 364 -11.41 -16.23 10.77
N GLU A 365 -11.18 -15.67 9.58
CA GLU A 365 -11.81 -16.10 8.32
C GLU A 365 -11.14 -17.36 7.71
N GLY A 366 -10.09 -17.88 8.34
CA GLY A 366 -9.37 -19.07 7.85
C GLY A 366 -8.43 -18.80 6.68
N LEU A 367 -8.16 -17.54 6.35
CA LEU A 367 -7.08 -17.14 5.43
C LEU A 367 -5.76 -16.95 6.18
N TYR A 368 -4.64 -17.02 5.46
CA TYR A 368 -3.35 -16.71 6.04
C TYR A 368 -3.07 -15.21 6.07
N ILE A 369 -2.24 -14.79 7.02
CA ILE A 369 -1.69 -13.44 7.15
C ILE A 369 -0.23 -13.52 7.58
N ILE A 370 0.59 -12.58 7.11
CA ILE A 370 1.98 -12.45 7.58
C ILE A 370 2.04 -12.30 9.11
N ASN A 371 3.12 -12.79 9.72
CA ASN A 371 3.36 -12.65 11.16
C ASN A 371 4.74 -12.02 11.39
N PRO A 372 4.83 -10.68 11.44
CA PRO A 372 6.10 -9.97 11.60
C PRO A 372 6.90 -10.40 12.83
N VAL A 373 6.26 -10.73 13.95
CA VAL A 373 6.97 -11.17 15.17
C VAL A 373 7.63 -12.53 14.94
N LYS A 374 6.86 -13.55 14.54
CA LYS A 374 7.43 -14.87 14.24
C LYS A 374 8.44 -14.83 13.10
N PHE A 375 8.19 -13.99 12.10
CA PHE A 375 9.13 -13.75 11.01
C PHE A 375 10.46 -13.23 11.52
N MET A 376 10.46 -12.15 12.34
CA MET A 376 11.68 -11.58 12.88
C MET A 376 12.41 -12.52 13.84
N ASP A 377 11.68 -13.30 14.64
CA ASP A 377 12.28 -14.33 15.51
C ASP A 377 12.97 -15.46 14.71
N SER A 378 12.62 -15.63 13.42
CA SER A 378 13.25 -16.61 12.52
C SER A 378 14.51 -16.08 11.81
N ILE A 379 14.84 -14.80 11.98
CA ILE A 379 16.02 -14.16 11.39
C ILE A 379 17.20 -14.31 12.34
N HIS A 380 18.20 -15.10 11.94
CA HIS A 380 19.45 -15.35 12.65
C HIS A 380 20.63 -15.21 11.71
#